data_AF-A0A965KKP4-F1
#
_entry.id   AF-A0A965KKP4-F1
#
_cell.length_a   1.000
_cell.length_b   1.000
_cell.length_c   1.000
_cell.angle_alpha   90.00
_cell.angle_beta   90.00
_cell.angle_gamma   90.00
#
_symmetry.space_group_name_H-M   'P 1'
#
loop_
_entity.id
_entity.type
_entity.pdbx_description
1 polymer ?
#
loop_
_entity_poly.entity_id
_entity_poly.type
_entity_poly.pdbx_seq_one_letter_code
_entity_poly.pdbx_strand_id
1 'polypeptide(L)'
;MLEAVRDFYDLTKVRIGVKPAGGIRTTKDAIKQLVLVNETAGPEWLNPSLFRIGASALLNDLLMQRMKMSDGYYASPNYVTID
;
A
#
# COMPACT_ATOMS: atom_id res chain seq x y z
N MET A 1 -13.14 7.83 4.07
CA MET A 1 -11.89 8.51 4.51
C MET A 1 -11.15 9.14 3.33
N LEU A 2 -10.85 8.42 2.25
CA LEU A 2 -10.16 9.01 1.08
C LEU A 2 -10.94 10.16 0.44
N GLU A 3 -12.25 9.99 0.25
CA GLU A 3 -13.13 11.07 -0.23
C GLU A 3 -13.06 12.30 0.69
N ALA A 4 -13.11 12.11 2.01
CA ALA A 4 -12.99 13.21 2.96
C ALA A 4 -11.65 13.96 2.86
N VAL A 5 -10.55 13.26 2.57
CA VAL A 5 -9.23 13.89 2.35
C VAL A 5 -9.17 14.65 1.04
N ARG A 6 -9.79 14.11 -0.03
CA ARG A 6 -9.95 14.82 -1.30
C ARG A 6 -10.77 16.10 -1.09
N ASP A 7 -11.95 15.97 -0.50
CA ASP A 7 -12.87 17.09 -0.31
C ASP A 7 -12.25 18.18 0.61
N PHE A 8 -11.48 17.76 1.62
CA PHE A 8 -10.70 18.70 2.44
C PHE A 8 -9.65 19.47 1.63
N TYR A 9 -8.94 18.79 0.72
CA TYR A 9 -8.02 19.46 -0.19
C TYR A 9 -8.75 20.41 -1.14
N ASP A 10 -9.92 20.03 -1.65
CA ASP A 10 -10.69 20.89 -2.54
C ASP A 10 -11.07 22.22 -1.88
N LEU A 11 -11.43 22.17 -0.59
CA LEU A 11 -11.78 23.34 0.21
C LEU A 11 -10.58 24.17 0.66
N THR A 12 -9.49 23.53 1.08
CA THR A 12 -8.39 24.21 1.81
C THR A 12 -7.10 24.35 1.02
N LYS A 13 -6.96 23.58 -0.07
CA LYS A 13 -5.72 23.37 -0.83
C LYS A 13 -4.56 22.78 0.00
N VAL A 14 -4.86 22.25 1.18
CA VAL A 14 -3.91 21.53 2.04
C VAL A 14 -4.10 20.02 1.85
N ARG A 15 -3.01 19.31 1.54
CA ARG A 15 -3.05 17.85 1.39
C ARG A 15 -2.79 17.17 2.73
N ILE A 16 -3.65 16.23 3.09
CA ILE A 16 -3.52 15.40 4.29
C ILE A 16 -3.16 13.98 3.87
N GLY A 17 -2.18 13.39 4.56
CA GLY A 17 -1.75 12.03 4.29
C GLY A 17 -2.71 10.97 4.84
N VAL A 18 -2.71 9.79 4.23
CA VAL A 18 -3.56 8.67 4.59
C VAL A 18 -2.72 7.43 4.88
N LYS A 19 -3.06 6.73 5.96
CA LYS A 19 -2.41 5.48 6.36
C LYS A 19 -3.44 4.39 6.68
N PRO A 20 -3.89 3.58 5.70
CA PRO A 20 -4.65 2.37 6.03
C PRO A 20 -3.80 1.43 6.89
N ALA A 21 -4.41 0.83 7.90
CA ALA A 21 -3.76 -0.10 8.79
C ALA A 21 -4.68 -1.28 9.15
N GLY A 22 -4.08 -2.44 9.37
CA GLY A 22 -4.79 -3.67 9.73
C GLY A 22 -5.36 -4.42 8.52
N GLY A 23 -5.28 -5.75 8.55
CA GLY A 23 -5.88 -6.62 7.52
C GLY A 23 -5.18 -6.68 6.16
N ILE A 24 -4.24 -5.77 5.85
CA ILE A 24 -3.45 -5.82 4.61
C ILE A 24 -2.31 -6.82 4.77
N ARG A 25 -2.51 -8.04 4.26
CA ARG A 25 -1.58 -9.16 4.45
C ARG A 25 -0.84 -9.56 3.17
N THR A 26 -1.38 -9.20 2.00
CA THR A 26 -0.84 -9.63 0.71
C THR A 26 -0.50 -8.44 -0.19
N THR A 27 0.43 -8.65 -1.11
CA THR A 27 0.84 -7.73 -2.17
C THR A 27 -0.37 -7.33 -3.01
N LYS A 28 -1.28 -8.28 -3.27
CA LYS A 28 -2.53 -8.00 -4.00
C LYS A 28 -3.42 -7.04 -3.22
N ASP A 29 -3.51 -7.17 -1.90
CA ASP A 29 -4.27 -6.22 -1.08
C ASP A 29 -3.61 -4.85 -1.03
N ALA A 30 -2.27 -4.79 -0.97
CA ALA A 30 -1.53 -3.55 -1.05
C ALA A 30 -1.79 -2.82 -2.40
N ILE A 31 -1.82 -3.55 -3.51
CA ILE A 31 -2.16 -2.99 -4.84
C ILE A 31 -3.58 -2.42 -4.84
N LYS A 32 -4.57 -3.11 -4.24
CA LYS A 32 -5.94 -2.56 -4.13
C LYS A 32 -5.95 -1.22 -3.39
N GLN A 33 -5.13 -1.06 -2.34
CA GLN A 33 -5.03 0.22 -1.63
C GLN A 33 -4.43 1.32 -2.51
N LEU A 34 -3.38 1.01 -3.28
CA LEU A 34 -2.78 1.96 -4.24
C LEU A 34 -3.80 2.41 -5.29
N VAL A 35 -4.55 1.46 -5.86
CA VAL A 35 -5.62 1.76 -6.82
C VAL A 35 -6.69 2.64 -6.17
N LEU A 36 -7.16 2.28 -4.97
CA LEU A 36 -8.21 3.04 -4.29
C LEU A 36 -7.79 4.50 -4.05
N VAL A 37 -6.54 4.73 -3.63
CA VAL A 37 -5.98 6.09 -3.46
C VAL A 37 -5.93 6.83 -4.79
N ASN A 38 -5.41 6.18 -5.84
CA ASN A 38 -5.30 6.79 -7.16
C ASN A 38 -6.67 7.23 -7.70
N GLU A 39 -7.66 6.35 -7.65
CA GLU A 39 -8.99 6.61 -8.21
C GLU A 39 -9.81 7.59 -7.36
N THR A 40 -9.58 7.64 -6.04
CA THR A 40 -10.40 8.45 -5.14
C THR A 40 -9.81 9.82 -4.84
N ALA A 41 -8.51 9.89 -4.54
CA ALA A 41 -7.81 11.13 -4.15
C ALA A 41 -6.90 11.66 -5.26
N GLY A 42 -6.48 10.81 -6.20
CA GLY A 42 -5.62 11.17 -7.31
C GLY A 42 -4.15 10.76 -7.13
N PRO A 43 -3.38 10.81 -8.23
CA PRO A 43 -2.00 10.33 -8.26
C PRO A 43 -1.06 11.13 -7.35
N GLU A 44 -1.37 12.40 -7.06
CA GLU A 44 -0.59 13.26 -6.15
C GLU A 44 -0.44 12.66 -4.74
N TRP A 45 -1.38 11.82 -4.30
CA TRP A 45 -1.31 11.14 -3.01
C TRP A 45 -0.41 9.89 -3.02
N LEU A 46 0.03 9.40 -4.18
CA LEU A 46 0.89 8.21 -4.31
C LEU A 46 2.36 8.53 -4.06
N ASN A 47 2.65 9.11 -2.90
CA ASN A 47 4.01 9.34 -2.44
C ASN A 47 4.13 9.05 -0.92
N PRO A 48 5.34 8.74 -0.41
CA PRO A 48 5.52 8.33 0.99
C PRO A 48 5.12 9.36 2.06
N SER A 49 5.00 10.64 1.69
CA SER A 49 4.58 11.72 2.59
C SER A 49 3.07 11.79 2.73
N LEU A 50 2.31 11.33 1.72
CA LEU A 50 0.85 11.40 1.68
C LEU A 50 0.17 10.03 1.72
N PHE A 51 0.89 8.94 1.49
CA PHE A 51 0.35 7.60 1.59
C PHE A 51 1.36 6.61 2.19
N ARG A 52 0.90 5.84 3.17
CA ARG A 52 1.64 4.69 3.70
C ARG A 52 0.73 3.53 4.02
N ILE A 53 1.26 2.31 3.97
CA ILE A 53 0.55 1.11 4.41
C ILE A 53 1.06 0.72 5.80
N GLY A 54 0.17 0.66 6.79
CA GLY A 54 0.44 0.11 8.11
C GLY A 54 0.22 -1.40 8.11
N ALA A 55 1.28 -2.18 7.93
CA ALA A 55 1.20 -3.63 7.93
C ALA A 55 2.41 -4.26 8.63
N SER A 56 2.19 -5.42 9.25
CA SER A 56 3.23 -6.30 9.81
C SER A 56 3.47 -7.48 8.87
N ALA A 57 2.42 -8.27 8.60
CA ALA A 57 2.54 -9.50 7.79
C ALA A 57 2.78 -9.28 6.28
N LEU A 58 2.63 -8.06 5.76
CA LEU A 58 2.69 -7.77 4.32
C LEU A 58 4.10 -7.93 3.73
N LEU A 59 5.14 -7.63 4.52
CA LEU A 59 6.52 -7.57 4.01
C LEU A 59 6.96 -8.92 3.42
N ASN A 60 6.64 -10.02 4.09
CA ASN A 60 7.01 -11.35 3.65
C ASN A 60 6.36 -11.73 2.33
N ASP A 61 5.06 -11.45 2.16
CA ASP A 61 4.40 -11.69 0.88
C ASP A 61 5.02 -10.85 -0.24
N LEU A 62 5.31 -9.57 0.00
CA LEU A 62 5.97 -8.69 -0.97
C LEU A 62 7.34 -9.23 -1.43
N LEU A 63 8.15 -9.71 -0.49
CA LEU A 63 9.46 -10.28 -0.80
C LEU A 63 9.33 -11.56 -1.63
N MET A 64 8.40 -12.44 -1.29
CA MET A 64 8.15 -13.67 -2.07
C MET A 64 7.67 -13.36 -3.49
N GLN A 65 6.77 -12.39 -3.67
CA GLN A 65 6.33 -11.99 -5.02
C GLN A 65 7.48 -11.39 -5.84
N ARG A 66 8.34 -10.56 -5.21
CA ARG A 66 9.55 -10.00 -5.84
C ARG A 66 10.53 -11.09 -6.28
N MET A 67 10.80 -12.07 -5.41
CA MET A 67 11.67 -13.21 -5.72
C MET A 67 11.13 -13.96 -6.94
N LYS A 68 9.84 -14.37 -6.90
CA LYS A 68 9.18 -15.06 -8.02
C LYS A 68 9.30 -14.31 -9.35
N MET A 69 9.17 -12.99 -9.34
CA MET A 69 9.32 -12.16 -10.54
C MET A 69 10.77 -12.10 -11.05
N SER A 70 11.75 -12.23 -10.16
CA SER A 70 13.17 -12.16 -10.50
C SER A 70 13.76 -13.49 -10.94
N ASP A 71 13.37 -14.60 -10.29
CA ASP A 71 13.99 -15.92 -10.49
C ASP A 71 13.07 -16.93 -11.18
N GLY A 72 11.76 -16.67 -11.25
CA GLY A 72 10.77 -17.55 -11.83
C GLY A 72 10.33 -18.71 -10.94
N TYR A 73 10.83 -18.84 -9.70
CA TYR A 73 10.52 -19.92 -8.78
C TYR A 73 9.56 -19.48 -7.67
N TYR A 74 8.69 -20.39 -7.22
CA TYR A 74 7.81 -20.08 -6.09
C TYR A 74 8.62 -20.08 -4.79
N ALA A 75 8.63 -18.94 -4.12
CA ALA A 75 9.25 -18.80 -2.81
C ALA A 75 8.35 -19.38 -1.70
N SER A 76 8.99 -19.98 -0.70
CA SER A 76 8.40 -20.36 0.58
C SER A 76 8.59 -19.26 1.63
N PRO A 77 7.65 -19.12 2.59
CA PRO A 77 7.85 -18.27 3.77
C PRO A 77 9.15 -18.57 4.54
N ASN A 78 9.71 -19.77 4.41
CA ASN A 78 10.97 -20.15 5.06
C ASN A 78 12.21 -19.41 4.52
N TYR A 79 12.12 -18.74 3.36
CA TYR A 79 13.23 -17.97 2.77
C TYR A 79 13.21 -16.49 3.14
N VAL A 80 12.20 -16.04 3.88
CA VAL A 80 12.05 -14.66 4.35
C VAL A 80 11.90 -14.68 5.87
N THR A 81 12.19 -13.55 6.51
CA THR A 81 12.18 -13.44 7.97
C THR A 81 10.83 -13.86 8.55
N ILE A 82 10.82 -14.70 9.56
CA ILE A 82 9.60 -15.03 10.31
C ILE A 82 9.46 -13.96 11.39
N ASP A 83 8.55 -13.02 11.20
CA ASP A 83 8.08 -12.11 12.27
C ASP A 83 7.19 -12.86 13.27
#